data_AF-A0A7C3INZ4-F1
#
_entry.id   AF-A0A7C3INZ4-F1
#
_cell.length_a   1.000
_cell.length_b   1.000
_cell.length_c   1.000
_cell.angle_alpha   90.00
_cell.angle_beta   90.00
_cell.angle_gamma   90.00
#
_symmetry.space_group_name_H-M   'P 1'
#
loop_
_entity.id
_entity.type
_entity.pdbx_description
1 polymer ?
#
loop_
_entity_poly.entity_id
_entity_poly.type
_entity_poly.pdbx_seq_one_letter_code
_entity_poly.pdbx_strand_id
1 'polypeptide(L)'
;MKCILVLAACAILLGVGGCSQWQATAGGRGTIRLLGRWDVSGAPTRLVTVNPGSSFEFRYEGTTAVLHFDRSGNKPPLPQLWVQVDGGEWARVVVDRDQVVLGEGAEAGRHQVWVIVKALDEHQARWKPPLVAALSLAGVEAPEGRLLSPPRRRKLLFEAIGDSITEGVLAVRAGKLDEWTEIADARATWAFQTALALGAEPRIIGFGAQGVTNGGNGGVPPAPLAYPFVYDGVPAHEVPADIVAINHGCNDGGVPNIENGYRNLIRLARQRNPDAAIFCLVPFAQVHERSIRFAVEGVHNEGDARVYLVETKGWIDPKADTTDGVHPNAQGHEKAAKQLTKAIRRTLRR
;
A
#
# COMPACT_ATOMS: atom_id res chain seq x y z
N MET A 1 1.78 -46.95 -47.05
CA MET A 1 2.95 -46.18 -47.53
C MET A 1 2.54 -44.75 -47.81
N LYS A 2 2.97 -43.81 -46.96
CA LYS A 2 3.32 -42.39 -47.23
C LYS A 2 3.35 -41.68 -45.88
N CYS A 3 4.56 -41.57 -45.32
CA CYS A 3 4.88 -40.64 -44.24
C CYS A 3 4.70 -39.21 -44.76
N ILE A 4 3.98 -38.38 -44.02
CA ILE A 4 4.04 -36.92 -44.17
C ILE A 4 4.52 -36.38 -42.83
N LEU A 5 5.77 -35.92 -42.83
CA LEU A 5 6.34 -35.03 -41.83
C LEU A 5 5.61 -33.68 -41.92
N VAL A 6 5.10 -33.18 -40.80
CA VAL A 6 4.81 -31.75 -40.63
C VAL A 6 5.62 -31.26 -39.44
N LEU A 7 6.69 -30.53 -39.75
CA LEU A 7 7.45 -29.70 -38.81
C LEU A 7 6.56 -28.56 -38.33
N ALA A 8 6.28 -28.51 -37.04
CA ALA A 8 5.73 -27.33 -36.39
C ALA A 8 6.89 -26.50 -35.80
N ALA A 9 7.15 -25.34 -36.39
CA ALA A 9 8.07 -24.35 -35.87
C ALA A 9 7.47 -23.70 -34.61
N CYS A 10 8.16 -23.82 -33.48
CA CYS A 10 7.85 -23.04 -32.27
C CYS A 10 8.29 -21.59 -32.48
N ALA A 11 7.32 -20.71 -32.73
CA ALA A 11 7.52 -19.28 -32.55
C ALA A 11 7.45 -18.95 -31.05
N ILE A 12 8.56 -18.50 -30.48
CA ILE A 12 8.63 -17.94 -29.13
C ILE A 12 7.95 -16.57 -29.17
N LEU A 13 6.72 -16.49 -28.67
CA LEU A 13 6.07 -15.22 -28.34
C LEU A 13 6.39 -14.89 -26.88
N LEU A 14 7.31 -13.95 -26.71
CA LEU A 14 7.53 -13.21 -25.47
C LEU A 14 6.27 -12.38 -25.16
N GLY A 15 5.43 -12.90 -24.26
CA GLY A 15 4.28 -12.18 -23.72
C GLY A 15 4.67 -11.39 -22.48
N VAL A 16 4.76 -10.06 -22.65
CA VAL A 16 4.83 -9.08 -21.56
C VAL A 16 3.39 -8.77 -21.10
N GLY A 17 3.16 -8.76 -19.79
CA GLY A 17 2.01 -8.06 -19.18
C GLY A 17 0.65 -8.78 -19.25
N GLY A 18 0.21 -9.27 -18.11
CA GLY A 18 -1.18 -9.71 -17.92
C GLY A 18 -1.36 -10.27 -16.51
N CYS A 19 -2.30 -9.67 -15.77
CA CYS A 19 -2.75 -10.07 -14.44
C CYS A 19 -2.61 -11.59 -14.18
N SER A 20 -1.78 -11.96 -13.20
CA SER A 20 -1.54 -13.36 -12.84
C SER A 20 -2.84 -13.98 -12.31
N GLN A 21 -3.51 -14.79 -13.13
CA GLN A 21 -4.56 -15.68 -12.65
C GLN A 21 -3.91 -16.78 -11.80
N TRP A 22 -4.38 -16.91 -10.58
CA TRP A 22 -3.82 -17.81 -9.59
C TRP A 22 -4.71 -19.03 -9.40
N GLN A 23 -4.12 -20.22 -9.29
CA GLN A 23 -4.83 -21.48 -9.06
C GLN A 23 -4.29 -22.17 -7.82
N ALA A 24 -5.17 -22.48 -6.87
CA ALA A 24 -4.97 -23.53 -5.88
C ALA A 24 -6.03 -24.64 -6.06
N THR A 25 -5.62 -25.87 -5.71
CA THR A 25 -6.31 -27.14 -5.96
C THR A 25 -7.31 -27.52 -4.87
N ALA A 26 -8.32 -28.29 -5.32
CA ALA A 26 -9.40 -29.00 -4.59
C ALA A 26 -10.21 -28.20 -3.56
N GLY A 27 -11.39 -27.69 -3.98
CA GLY A 27 -12.31 -26.93 -3.13
C GLY A 27 -13.00 -25.73 -3.81
N GLY A 28 -12.70 -25.45 -5.09
CA GLY A 28 -13.41 -24.45 -5.90
C GLY A 28 -12.51 -23.29 -6.35
N ARG A 29 -12.48 -23.05 -7.66
CA ARG A 29 -11.62 -22.03 -8.30
C ARG A 29 -12.21 -20.62 -8.17
N GLY A 30 -11.40 -19.69 -7.64
CA GLY A 30 -11.57 -18.25 -7.77
C GLY A 30 -10.23 -17.55 -7.52
N THR A 31 -9.97 -16.41 -8.15
CA THR A 31 -8.74 -15.63 -7.94
C THR A 31 -8.97 -14.57 -6.86
N ILE A 32 -7.98 -14.28 -6.03
CA ILE A 32 -8.00 -13.07 -5.21
C ILE A 32 -7.46 -11.89 -6.04
N ARG A 33 -7.88 -10.68 -5.72
CA ARG A 33 -7.32 -9.46 -6.28
C ARG A 33 -6.46 -8.78 -5.25
N LEU A 34 -5.18 -8.59 -5.58
CA LEU A 34 -4.22 -7.88 -4.74
C LEU A 34 -4.26 -6.37 -5.05
N LEU A 35 -4.19 -5.56 -4.00
CA LEU A 35 -4.04 -4.11 -4.05
C LEU A 35 -2.86 -3.73 -3.16
N GLY A 36 -2.10 -2.71 -3.56
CA GLY A 36 -0.84 -2.38 -2.90
C GLY A 36 0.34 -3.25 -3.37
N ARG A 37 1.41 -3.29 -2.58
CA ARG A 37 2.66 -3.98 -2.91
C ARG A 37 2.72 -5.38 -2.33
N TRP A 38 2.88 -6.35 -3.21
CA TRP A 38 2.96 -7.76 -2.87
C TRP A 38 4.14 -8.41 -3.59
N ASP A 39 4.92 -9.19 -2.85
CA ASP A 39 5.73 -10.24 -3.43
C ASP A 39 4.82 -11.41 -3.82
N VAL A 40 4.78 -11.69 -5.12
CA VAL A 40 4.00 -12.76 -5.73
C VAL A 40 4.88 -13.89 -6.27
N SER A 41 6.19 -13.85 -6.03
CA SER A 41 7.13 -14.85 -6.52
C SER A 41 6.88 -16.26 -5.93
N GLY A 42 6.35 -16.31 -4.71
CA GLY A 42 5.94 -17.55 -4.02
C GLY A 42 4.54 -18.06 -4.38
N ALA A 43 3.88 -17.47 -5.37
CA ALA A 43 2.57 -17.92 -5.84
C ALA A 43 2.63 -19.35 -6.45
N PRO A 44 1.67 -20.28 -6.20
CA PRO A 44 0.45 -20.09 -5.45
C PRO A 44 0.44 -20.60 -4.02
N THR A 45 1.53 -20.46 -3.30
CA THR A 45 1.63 -20.99 -1.93
C THR A 45 1.92 -19.90 -0.91
N ARG A 46 2.37 -18.73 -1.36
CA ARG A 46 2.77 -17.64 -0.49
C ARG A 46 2.74 -16.31 -1.21
N LEU A 47 2.06 -15.34 -0.60
CA LEU A 47 2.03 -13.94 -1.02
C LEU A 47 2.47 -13.10 0.17
N VAL A 48 3.44 -12.20 -0.02
CA VAL A 48 4.03 -11.43 1.10
C VAL A 48 3.84 -9.94 0.87
N THR A 49 3.47 -9.21 1.91
CA THR A 49 3.54 -7.74 1.91
C THR A 49 4.15 -7.23 3.22
N VAL A 50 4.89 -6.13 3.11
CA VAL A 50 5.55 -5.43 4.23
C VAL A 50 4.99 -4.03 4.43
N ASN A 51 4.01 -3.62 3.62
CA ASN A 51 3.42 -2.28 3.68
C ASN A 51 2.01 -2.36 4.28
N PRO A 52 1.77 -1.74 5.45
CA PRO A 52 0.42 -1.41 5.90
C PRO A 52 -0.36 -0.67 4.81
N GLY A 53 -1.66 -0.98 4.69
CA GLY A 53 -2.53 -0.48 3.61
C GLY A 53 -2.56 -1.35 2.36
N SER A 54 -1.57 -2.25 2.16
CA SER A 54 -1.72 -3.33 1.18
C SER A 54 -2.94 -4.19 1.55
N SER A 55 -3.68 -4.62 0.54
CA SER A 55 -4.97 -5.27 0.74
C SER A 55 -5.25 -6.31 -0.33
N PHE A 56 -6.27 -7.12 -0.10
CA PHE A 56 -6.78 -8.04 -1.10
C PHE A 56 -8.30 -8.16 -1.02
N GLU A 57 -8.92 -8.40 -2.16
CA GLU A 57 -10.36 -8.56 -2.33
C GLU A 57 -10.65 -9.92 -2.94
N PHE A 58 -11.68 -10.59 -2.45
CA PHE A 58 -12.15 -11.84 -3.03
C PHE A 58 -13.67 -11.98 -2.86
N ARG A 59 -14.23 -12.96 -3.57
CA ARG A 59 -15.65 -13.32 -3.45
C ARG A 59 -15.76 -14.81 -3.24
N TYR A 60 -16.76 -15.24 -2.49
CA TYR A 60 -17.08 -16.64 -2.29
C TYR A 60 -18.59 -16.87 -2.33
N GLU A 61 -18.99 -18.09 -2.63
CA GLU A 61 -20.35 -18.59 -2.49
C GLU A 61 -20.32 -19.67 -1.42
N GLY A 62 -21.16 -19.55 -0.39
CA GLY A 62 -21.13 -20.38 0.82
C GLY A 62 -21.58 -19.58 2.04
N THR A 63 -21.22 -20.07 3.22
CA THR A 63 -21.46 -19.42 4.52
C THR A 63 -20.17 -18.79 5.03
N THR A 64 -19.05 -19.53 4.92
CA THR A 64 -17.75 -19.15 5.48
C THR A 64 -16.65 -19.11 4.43
N ALA A 65 -15.61 -18.34 4.73
CA ALA A 65 -14.31 -18.39 4.06
C ALA A 65 -13.21 -18.43 5.11
N VAL A 66 -12.07 -19.06 4.80
CA VAL A 66 -10.92 -19.14 5.69
C VAL A 66 -9.70 -18.52 5.02
N LEU A 67 -9.02 -17.63 5.74
CA LEU A 67 -7.73 -17.08 5.36
C LEU A 67 -6.63 -17.90 6.01
N HIS A 68 -5.63 -18.33 5.24
CA HIS A 68 -4.47 -19.06 5.74
C HIS A 68 -3.24 -18.16 5.76
N PHE A 69 -2.48 -18.17 6.85
CA PHE A 69 -1.29 -17.35 7.04
C PHE A 69 -0.08 -18.21 7.45
N ASP A 70 1.09 -17.88 6.89
CA ASP A 70 2.38 -18.33 7.42
C ASP A 70 2.89 -17.28 8.42
N ARG A 71 2.93 -17.64 9.70
CA ARG A 71 3.34 -16.74 10.78
C ARG A 71 4.67 -17.10 11.41
N SER A 72 5.40 -18.05 10.82
CA SER A 72 6.65 -18.58 11.37
C SER A 72 7.70 -17.51 11.66
N GLY A 73 7.68 -16.40 10.91
CA GLY A 73 8.56 -15.25 11.12
C GLY A 73 8.02 -14.16 12.05
N ASN A 74 6.72 -14.13 12.35
CA ASN A 74 6.11 -13.01 13.09
C ASN A 74 6.44 -13.05 14.59
N LYS A 75 6.52 -11.86 15.21
CA LYS A 75 6.67 -11.67 16.66
C LYS A 75 5.70 -10.59 17.15
N PRO A 76 5.22 -10.65 18.41
CA PRO A 76 4.43 -9.56 18.98
C PRO A 76 5.17 -8.21 18.94
N PRO A 77 4.49 -7.09 18.66
CA PRO A 77 3.08 -6.96 18.27
C PRO A 77 2.77 -7.60 16.90
N LEU A 78 1.73 -8.43 16.85
CA LEU A 78 1.41 -9.23 15.67
C LEU A 78 0.70 -8.40 14.59
N PRO A 79 0.85 -8.74 13.30
CA PRO A 79 0.11 -8.10 12.22
C PRO A 79 -1.38 -8.00 12.51
N GLN A 80 -1.98 -6.86 12.14
CA GLN A 80 -3.42 -6.64 12.27
C GLN A 80 -4.04 -6.34 10.92
N LEU A 81 -5.28 -6.78 10.76
CA LEU A 81 -6.09 -6.62 9.56
C LEU A 81 -7.36 -5.86 9.87
N TRP A 82 -7.81 -5.09 8.89
CA TRP A 82 -9.21 -4.69 8.74
C TRP A 82 -9.89 -5.65 7.77
N VAL A 83 -11.04 -6.21 8.16
CA VAL A 83 -11.86 -7.08 7.31
C VAL A 83 -13.25 -6.51 7.18
N GLN A 84 -13.74 -6.41 5.95
CA GLN A 84 -15.13 -6.04 5.66
C GLN A 84 -15.78 -7.12 4.81
N VAL A 85 -16.95 -7.59 5.24
CA VAL A 85 -17.80 -8.55 4.50
C VAL A 85 -19.04 -7.81 4.01
N ASP A 86 -19.36 -7.94 2.73
CA ASP A 86 -20.55 -7.37 2.06
C ASP A 86 -20.78 -5.88 2.28
N GLY A 87 -19.70 -5.12 2.43
CA GLY A 87 -19.78 -3.68 2.68
C GLY A 87 -20.28 -3.31 4.07
N GLY A 88 -20.41 -4.27 4.99
CA GLY A 88 -20.80 -4.06 6.38
C GLY A 88 -19.71 -3.38 7.23
N GLU A 89 -19.82 -3.50 8.54
CA GLU A 89 -18.86 -2.90 9.48
C GLU A 89 -17.46 -3.53 9.34
N TRP A 90 -16.45 -2.71 9.62
CA TRP A 90 -15.06 -3.16 9.61
C TRP A 90 -14.72 -3.90 10.89
N ALA A 91 -14.33 -5.17 10.77
CA ALA A 91 -13.83 -5.97 11.88
C ALA A 91 -12.29 -5.88 11.94
N ARG A 92 -11.76 -5.66 13.14
CA ARG A 92 -10.32 -5.73 13.40
C ARG A 92 -9.94 -7.17 13.72
N VAL A 93 -8.96 -7.71 13.03
CA VAL A 93 -8.45 -9.07 13.24
C VAL A 93 -6.96 -9.01 13.57
N VAL A 94 -6.56 -9.65 14.67
CA VAL A 94 -5.15 -9.92 14.96
C VAL A 94 -4.77 -11.25 14.31
N VAL A 95 -3.62 -11.30 13.62
CA VAL A 95 -3.13 -12.53 12.96
C VAL A 95 -2.38 -13.39 14.00
N ASP A 96 -3.13 -13.89 14.99
CA ASP A 96 -2.67 -14.66 16.14
C ASP A 96 -2.70 -16.19 15.95
N ARG A 97 -3.23 -16.63 14.80
CA ARG A 97 -3.39 -18.02 14.37
C ARG A 97 -3.21 -18.14 12.86
N ASP A 98 -2.89 -19.35 12.41
CA ASP A 98 -2.58 -19.62 11.01
C ASP A 98 -3.84 -19.66 10.13
N GLN A 99 -5.03 -19.75 10.75
CA GLN A 99 -6.32 -19.74 10.06
C GLN A 99 -7.28 -18.72 10.68
N VAL A 100 -7.80 -17.81 9.86
CA VAL A 100 -8.85 -16.87 10.28
C VAL A 100 -10.13 -17.18 9.53
N VAL A 101 -11.17 -17.57 10.26
CA VAL A 101 -12.51 -17.84 9.72
C VAL A 101 -13.26 -16.51 9.58
N LEU A 102 -13.90 -16.33 8.43
CA LEU A 102 -14.74 -15.19 8.09
C LEU A 102 -16.16 -15.67 7.76
N GLY A 103 -17.14 -14.80 8.00
CA GLY A 103 -18.54 -15.10 7.69
C GLY A 103 -19.21 -16.07 8.66
N GLU A 104 -18.69 -16.24 9.88
CA GLU A 104 -19.37 -17.02 10.91
C GLU A 104 -20.77 -16.45 11.16
N GLY A 105 -21.81 -17.28 10.96
CA GLY A 105 -23.21 -16.88 11.09
C GLY A 105 -23.79 -16.14 9.88
N ALA A 106 -23.06 -15.99 8.78
CA ALA A 106 -23.61 -15.46 7.54
C ALA A 106 -24.63 -16.42 6.90
N GLU A 107 -25.67 -15.88 6.27
CA GLU A 107 -26.60 -16.67 5.47
C GLU A 107 -25.87 -17.32 4.28
N ALA A 108 -26.32 -18.50 3.86
CA ALA A 108 -25.78 -19.12 2.65
C ALA A 108 -26.01 -18.21 1.43
N GLY A 109 -24.93 -17.76 0.80
CA GLY A 109 -25.06 -16.78 -0.27
C GLY A 109 -23.76 -16.47 -0.97
N ARG A 110 -23.76 -15.35 -1.69
CA ARG A 110 -22.56 -14.81 -2.33
C ARG A 110 -22.07 -13.64 -1.52
N HIS A 111 -20.81 -13.72 -1.12
CA HIS A 111 -20.19 -12.73 -0.27
C HIS A 111 -18.99 -12.10 -0.97
N GLN A 112 -18.75 -10.83 -0.66
CA GLN A 112 -17.54 -10.10 -1.04
C GLN A 112 -16.77 -9.71 0.20
N VAL A 113 -15.46 -9.96 0.20
CA VAL A 113 -14.58 -9.64 1.31
C VAL A 113 -13.49 -8.68 0.84
N TRP A 114 -13.22 -7.66 1.65
CA TRP A 114 -12.03 -6.80 1.53
C TRP A 114 -11.21 -6.89 2.81
N VAL A 115 -9.95 -7.32 2.68
CA VAL A 115 -8.99 -7.43 3.77
C VAL A 115 -7.87 -6.42 3.54
N ILE A 116 -7.59 -5.57 4.52
CA ILE A 116 -6.51 -4.56 4.48
C ILE A 116 -5.54 -4.85 5.62
N VAL A 117 -4.23 -4.80 5.36
CA VAL A 117 -3.22 -4.77 6.44
C VAL A 117 -3.38 -3.46 7.19
N LYS A 118 -3.98 -3.52 8.39
CA LYS A 118 -4.19 -2.36 9.26
C LYS A 118 -2.85 -1.79 9.71
N ALA A 119 -2.00 -2.64 10.26
CA ALA A 119 -0.72 -2.24 10.84
C ALA A 119 0.25 -3.41 10.93
N LEU A 120 1.54 -3.07 10.88
CA LEU A 120 2.70 -3.89 11.18
C LEU A 120 3.57 -3.11 12.17
N ASP A 121 4.40 -3.77 12.98
CA ASP A 121 5.34 -3.06 13.86
C ASP A 121 6.56 -2.57 13.05
N GLU A 122 6.69 -1.26 12.89
CA GLU A 122 7.78 -0.68 12.09
C GLU A 122 9.16 -0.93 12.67
N HIS A 123 9.27 -1.19 13.98
CA HIS A 123 10.55 -1.44 14.66
C HIS A 123 11.09 -2.84 14.41
N GLN A 124 10.26 -3.74 13.90
CA GLN A 124 10.65 -5.10 13.56
C GLN A 124 11.22 -5.15 12.14
N ALA A 125 12.12 -6.10 11.90
CA ALA A 125 12.74 -6.27 10.58
C ALA A 125 11.66 -6.54 9.51
N ARG A 126 11.64 -5.71 8.46
CA ARG A 126 10.69 -5.85 7.35
C ARG A 126 11.26 -5.46 5.98
N TRP A 127 12.54 -5.10 5.92
CA TRP A 127 13.22 -4.85 4.65
C TRP A 127 14.06 -6.04 4.20
N LYS A 128 14.90 -6.59 5.08
CA LYS A 128 15.78 -7.73 4.79
C LYS A 128 15.24 -9.00 5.47
N PRO A 129 15.22 -10.15 4.78
CA PRO A 129 14.90 -11.42 5.40
C PRO A 129 15.87 -11.77 6.56
N PRO A 130 15.41 -12.47 7.61
CA PRO A 130 14.03 -12.91 7.83
C PRO A 130 13.08 -11.75 8.15
N LEU A 131 11.94 -11.70 7.45
CA LEU A 131 10.93 -10.67 7.63
C LEU A 131 10.07 -11.02 8.86
N VAL A 132 10.01 -10.11 9.82
CA VAL A 132 9.25 -10.24 11.07
C VAL A 132 7.95 -9.45 10.98
N ALA A 133 8.02 -8.17 10.59
CA ALA A 133 6.85 -7.33 10.34
C ALA A 133 6.40 -7.47 8.88
N ALA A 134 5.72 -8.57 8.58
CA ALA A 134 5.16 -8.86 7.27
C ALA A 134 3.87 -9.68 7.42
N LEU A 135 2.98 -9.57 6.43
CA LEU A 135 1.87 -10.50 6.26
C LEU A 135 2.27 -11.52 5.19
N SER A 136 2.28 -12.81 5.52
CA SER A 136 2.42 -13.90 4.54
C SER A 136 1.09 -14.65 4.40
N LEU A 137 0.34 -14.36 3.33
CA LEU A 137 -0.91 -15.06 3.00
C LEU A 137 -0.57 -16.36 2.25
N ALA A 138 -0.93 -17.49 2.85
CA ALA A 138 -0.72 -18.82 2.28
C ALA A 138 -1.89 -19.28 1.39
N GLY A 139 -3.09 -18.74 1.59
CA GLY A 139 -4.24 -19.06 0.76
C GLY A 139 -5.56 -18.49 1.28
N VAL A 140 -6.59 -18.64 0.45
CA VAL A 140 -7.99 -18.39 0.82
C VAL A 140 -8.79 -19.61 0.38
N GLU A 141 -9.69 -20.08 1.23
CA GLU A 141 -10.60 -21.19 0.93
C GLU A 141 -12.05 -20.84 1.29
N ALA A 142 -12.99 -21.55 0.66
CA ALA A 142 -14.41 -21.51 0.99
C ALA A 142 -14.85 -22.97 1.23
N PRO A 143 -14.72 -23.49 2.47
CA PRO A 143 -14.78 -24.93 2.74
C PRO A 143 -16.14 -25.55 2.43
N GLU A 144 -17.23 -24.79 2.67
CA GLU A 144 -18.61 -25.23 2.44
C GLU A 144 -19.16 -24.76 1.08
N GLY A 145 -18.29 -24.29 0.18
CA GLY A 145 -18.73 -23.68 -1.05
C GLY A 145 -17.64 -23.55 -2.10
N ARG A 146 -17.49 -22.36 -2.68
CA ARG A 146 -16.46 -22.09 -3.68
C ARG A 146 -16.05 -20.63 -3.69
N LEU A 147 -14.81 -20.38 -4.09
CA LEU A 147 -14.40 -19.04 -4.48
C LEU A 147 -15.05 -18.64 -5.82
N LEU A 148 -15.27 -17.34 -5.99
CA LEU A 148 -15.79 -16.72 -7.20
C LEU A 148 -14.69 -15.82 -7.82
N SER A 149 -14.92 -15.32 -9.03
CA SER A 149 -14.04 -14.28 -9.59
C SER A 149 -14.00 -13.07 -8.64
N PRO A 150 -12.88 -12.35 -8.48
CA PRO A 150 -12.79 -11.22 -7.55
C PRO A 150 -13.54 -9.99 -8.10
N PRO A 151 -13.73 -8.93 -7.30
CA PRO A 151 -14.33 -7.68 -7.76
C PRO A 151 -13.53 -7.05 -8.91
N ARG A 152 -14.24 -6.39 -9.84
CA ARG A 152 -13.60 -5.70 -10.99
C ARG A 152 -12.72 -4.55 -10.50
N ARG A 153 -11.56 -4.38 -11.15
CA ARG A 153 -10.62 -3.28 -10.91
C ARG A 153 -11.33 -1.93 -10.90
N ARG A 154 -10.99 -1.05 -9.96
CA ARG A 154 -11.46 0.34 -10.00
C ARG A 154 -10.73 1.06 -11.14
N LYS A 155 -11.35 2.12 -11.68
CA LYS A 155 -10.79 2.82 -12.86
C LYS A 155 -9.54 3.63 -12.54
N LEU A 156 -9.39 4.06 -11.28
CA LEU A 156 -8.30 4.90 -10.83
C LEU A 156 -7.44 4.15 -9.82
N LEU A 157 -6.14 4.38 -9.85
CA LEU A 157 -5.18 3.97 -8.84
C LEU A 157 -4.47 5.20 -8.29
N PHE A 158 -4.48 5.33 -6.97
CA PHE A 158 -3.81 6.37 -6.21
C PHE A 158 -2.66 5.74 -5.42
N GLU A 159 -1.43 6.13 -5.74
CA GLU A 159 -0.22 5.70 -5.05
C GLU A 159 0.28 6.81 -4.12
N ALA A 160 0.52 6.49 -2.86
CA ALA A 160 1.14 7.38 -1.90
C ALA A 160 2.52 6.87 -1.51
N ILE A 161 3.52 7.76 -1.53
CA ILE A 161 4.90 7.49 -1.18
C ILE A 161 5.25 8.41 0.00
N GLY A 162 5.63 7.85 1.13
CA GLY A 162 5.95 8.67 2.30
C GLY A 162 6.52 7.90 3.48
N ASP A 163 6.51 8.57 4.62
CA ASP A 163 7.10 8.09 5.87
C ASP A 163 6.06 7.52 6.84
N SER A 164 6.32 7.61 8.16
CA SER A 164 5.44 7.20 9.25
C SER A 164 4.02 7.77 9.14
N ILE A 165 3.88 9.01 8.65
CA ILE A 165 2.58 9.66 8.48
C ILE A 165 1.77 8.99 7.36
N THR A 166 2.45 8.51 6.32
CA THR A 166 1.81 7.80 5.20
C THR A 166 1.49 6.35 5.57
N GLU A 167 2.31 5.74 6.43
CA GLU A 167 2.08 4.40 6.96
C GLU A 167 0.90 4.34 7.95
N GLY A 168 0.65 5.43 8.69
CA GLY A 168 -0.40 5.51 9.71
C GLY A 168 0.08 5.27 11.13
N VAL A 169 1.35 5.54 11.40
CA VAL A 169 1.95 5.50 12.73
C VAL A 169 1.26 6.50 13.65
N LEU A 170 0.86 6.03 14.83
CA LEU A 170 0.15 6.82 15.85
C LEU A 170 -1.17 7.47 15.38
N ALA A 171 -1.74 6.99 14.26
CA ALA A 171 -2.99 7.51 13.71
C ALA A 171 -4.19 7.31 14.66
N VAL A 172 -4.13 6.31 15.55
CA VAL A 172 -5.20 6.01 16.51
C VAL A 172 -5.01 6.79 17.81
N ARG A 173 -3.82 6.69 18.42
CA ARG A 173 -3.48 7.31 19.71
C ARG A 173 -1.97 7.21 19.98
N ALA A 174 -1.51 7.89 21.03
CA ALA A 174 -0.19 7.65 21.59
C ALA A 174 -0.14 6.29 22.29
N GLY A 175 1.04 5.67 22.36
CA GLY A 175 1.19 4.38 23.01
C GLY A 175 2.63 3.90 23.07
N LYS A 176 2.80 2.69 23.60
CA LYS A 176 4.09 2.02 23.77
C LYS A 176 4.41 1.09 22.59
N LEU A 177 5.67 0.67 22.51
CA LEU A 177 6.15 -0.23 21.45
C LEU A 177 5.42 -1.59 21.43
N ASP A 178 5.04 -2.14 22.58
CA ASP A 178 4.29 -3.39 22.68
C ASP A 178 2.82 -3.28 22.23
N GLU A 179 2.35 -2.06 21.94
CA GLU A 179 1.01 -1.77 21.43
C GLU A 179 1.03 -1.29 19.97
N TRP A 180 2.17 -1.39 19.27
CA TRP A 180 2.38 -0.64 18.01
C TRP A 180 1.29 -0.86 16.96
N THR A 181 0.86 -2.11 16.77
CA THR A 181 -0.19 -2.45 15.80
C THR A 181 -1.59 -2.05 16.25
N GLU A 182 -1.82 -1.79 17.55
CA GLU A 182 -3.07 -1.23 18.07
C GLU A 182 -3.16 0.27 17.78
N ILE A 183 -2.04 0.98 17.90
CA ILE A 183 -1.98 2.45 17.84
C ILE A 183 -1.75 3.02 16.43
N ALA A 184 -1.29 2.18 15.50
CA ALA A 184 -1.14 2.53 14.08
C ALA A 184 -2.35 2.03 13.25
N ASP A 185 -2.70 2.77 12.18
CA ASP A 185 -3.78 2.39 11.26
C ASP A 185 -3.61 2.99 9.86
N ALA A 186 -3.24 2.15 8.90
CA ALA A 186 -3.05 2.56 7.51
C ALA A 186 -4.36 3.01 6.83
N ARG A 187 -5.51 2.44 7.22
CA ARG A 187 -6.82 2.79 6.64
C ARG A 187 -7.27 4.18 7.08
N ALA A 188 -6.88 4.60 8.28
CA ALA A 188 -7.18 5.93 8.81
C ALA A 188 -6.35 7.05 8.15
N THR A 189 -5.29 6.71 7.41
CA THR A 189 -4.34 7.70 6.88
C THR A 189 -4.97 8.65 5.86
N TRP A 190 -4.37 9.85 5.77
CA TRP A 190 -4.68 10.84 4.74
C TRP A 190 -4.64 10.23 3.32
N ALA A 191 -3.69 9.33 3.08
CA ALA A 191 -3.44 8.72 1.80
C ALA A 191 -4.53 7.71 1.43
N PHE A 192 -4.85 6.79 2.34
CA PHE A 192 -5.89 5.79 2.11
C PHE A 192 -7.26 6.45 1.96
N GLN A 193 -7.59 7.41 2.83
CA GLN A 193 -8.84 8.16 2.78
C GLN A 193 -8.97 9.01 1.51
N THR A 194 -7.87 9.60 1.02
CA THR A 194 -7.86 10.31 -0.28
C THR A 194 -8.18 9.35 -1.44
N ALA A 195 -7.58 8.16 -1.45
CA ALA A 195 -7.86 7.15 -2.48
C ALA A 195 -9.35 6.78 -2.50
N LEU A 196 -9.94 6.50 -1.34
CA LEU A 196 -11.37 6.18 -1.21
C LEU A 196 -12.25 7.33 -1.68
N ALA A 197 -11.94 8.56 -1.26
CA ALA A 197 -12.71 9.75 -1.64
C ALA A 197 -12.67 10.03 -3.16
N LEU A 198 -11.61 9.60 -3.85
CA LEU A 198 -11.47 9.67 -5.30
C LEU A 198 -12.07 8.46 -6.04
N GLY A 199 -12.56 7.44 -5.33
CA GLY A 199 -12.98 6.16 -5.92
C GLY A 199 -11.82 5.36 -6.51
N ALA A 200 -10.60 5.60 -6.04
CA ALA A 200 -9.38 4.98 -6.53
C ALA A 200 -8.97 3.76 -5.68
N GLU A 201 -8.17 2.87 -6.26
CA GLU A 201 -7.43 1.84 -5.55
C GLU A 201 -6.30 2.49 -4.74
N PRO A 202 -6.20 2.21 -3.43
CA PRO A 202 -5.07 2.66 -2.64
C PRO A 202 -3.84 1.77 -2.88
N ARG A 203 -2.69 2.41 -3.10
CA ARG A 203 -1.38 1.79 -2.96
C ARG A 203 -0.55 2.66 -2.01
N ILE A 204 -0.39 2.18 -0.78
CA ILE A 204 0.26 2.94 0.30
C ILE A 204 1.67 2.40 0.49
N ILE A 205 2.66 3.26 0.30
CA ILE A 205 4.08 2.95 0.44
C ILE A 205 4.62 3.91 1.50
N GLY A 206 4.38 3.55 2.76
CA GLY A 206 4.84 4.26 3.94
C GLY A 206 5.85 3.42 4.72
N PHE A 207 6.94 4.05 5.15
CA PHE A 207 7.87 3.46 6.11
C PHE A 207 8.26 4.45 7.20
N GLY A 208 8.03 4.08 8.46
CA GLY A 208 8.44 4.86 9.62
C GLY A 208 9.87 5.36 9.60
N ALA A 209 10.10 6.58 10.08
CA ALA A 209 11.40 7.26 10.10
C ALA A 209 12.12 7.42 8.74
N GLN A 210 11.55 6.93 7.63
CA GLN A 210 12.19 7.00 6.32
C GLN A 210 12.22 8.44 5.81
N GLY A 211 13.39 8.85 5.32
CA GLY A 211 13.57 10.12 4.62
C GLY A 211 13.91 9.92 3.15
N VAL A 212 14.07 11.04 2.46
CA VAL A 212 14.66 11.07 1.11
C VAL A 212 16.14 10.68 1.17
N THR A 213 16.82 11.08 2.24
CA THR A 213 18.26 10.94 2.45
C THR A 213 18.60 9.99 3.61
N ASN A 214 17.65 9.71 4.50
CA ASN A 214 17.81 8.84 5.66
C ASN A 214 17.05 7.52 5.50
N GLY A 215 17.59 6.43 6.05
CA GLY A 215 16.89 5.14 6.14
C GLY A 215 15.71 5.19 7.11
N GLY A 216 14.82 4.20 7.03
CA GLY A 216 13.66 4.05 7.89
C GLY A 216 13.76 2.87 8.87
N ASN A 217 12.79 2.82 9.78
CA ASN A 217 12.58 1.73 10.71
C ASN A 217 12.37 0.40 9.97
N GLY A 218 12.79 -0.70 10.59
CA GLY A 218 12.74 -2.04 10.00
C GLY A 218 13.83 -2.33 8.96
N GLY A 219 14.86 -1.47 8.91
CA GLY A 219 16.06 -1.63 8.07
C GLY A 219 15.89 -1.14 6.64
N VAL A 220 14.90 -0.29 6.39
CA VAL A 220 14.55 0.21 5.06
C VAL A 220 15.56 1.28 4.64
N PRO A 221 16.10 1.26 3.41
CA PRO A 221 17.00 2.31 2.93
C PRO A 221 16.23 3.62 2.65
N PRO A 222 16.92 4.72 2.33
CA PRO A 222 16.28 5.97 1.89
C PRO A 222 15.25 5.75 0.78
N ALA A 223 14.20 6.57 0.76
CA ALA A 223 13.03 6.36 -0.09
C ALA A 223 13.33 6.11 -1.58
N PRO A 224 14.25 6.85 -2.25
CA PRO A 224 14.59 6.58 -3.65
C PRO A 224 15.18 5.19 -3.89
N LEU A 225 15.87 4.61 -2.91
CA LEU A 225 16.47 3.27 -3.01
C LEU A 225 15.45 2.17 -2.69
N ALA A 226 14.50 2.45 -1.80
CA ALA A 226 13.45 1.50 -1.43
C ALA A 226 12.32 1.44 -2.47
N TYR A 227 11.94 2.58 -3.05
CA TYR A 227 10.73 2.72 -3.86
C TYR A 227 10.60 1.74 -5.05
N PRO A 228 11.66 1.24 -5.71
CA PRO A 228 11.51 0.24 -6.77
C PRO A 228 11.12 -1.18 -6.30
N PHE A 229 11.14 -1.45 -4.99
CA PHE A 229 11.03 -2.79 -4.42
C PHE A 229 9.80 -2.96 -3.51
N VAL A 230 9.39 -4.22 -3.29
CA VAL A 230 8.49 -4.60 -2.20
C VAL A 230 9.29 -4.64 -0.89
N TYR A 231 10.41 -5.36 -0.91
CA TYR A 231 11.45 -5.38 0.13
C TYR A 231 12.80 -5.74 -0.54
N ASP A 232 13.89 -5.82 0.23
CA ASP A 232 15.25 -5.99 -0.31
C ASP A 232 15.34 -7.16 -1.31
N GLY A 233 15.79 -6.85 -2.52
CA GLY A 233 15.98 -7.83 -3.59
C GLY A 233 14.70 -8.31 -4.30
N VAL A 234 13.51 -7.84 -3.91
CA VAL A 234 12.23 -8.21 -4.56
C VAL A 234 11.63 -7.00 -5.28
N PRO A 235 11.76 -6.91 -6.62
CA PRO A 235 11.23 -5.78 -7.37
C PRO A 235 9.70 -5.68 -7.27
N ALA A 236 9.19 -4.45 -7.18
CA ALA A 236 7.76 -4.22 -7.26
C ALA A 236 7.31 -4.31 -8.74
N HIS A 237 6.43 -5.26 -9.06
CA HIS A 237 5.88 -5.49 -10.40
C HIS A 237 4.43 -5.01 -10.53
N GLU A 238 4.24 -3.71 -10.34
CA GLU A 238 2.91 -3.13 -10.23
C GLU A 238 2.51 -2.38 -11.50
N VAL A 239 1.21 -2.33 -11.79
CA VAL A 239 0.68 -1.48 -12.86
C VAL A 239 0.88 0.01 -12.52
N PRO A 240 1.11 0.88 -13.52
CA PRO A 240 1.20 2.32 -13.31
C PRO A 240 -0.01 2.89 -12.57
N ALA A 241 0.25 3.83 -11.67
CA ALA A 241 -0.76 4.64 -11.00
C ALA A 241 -1.24 5.79 -11.89
N ASP A 242 -2.49 6.22 -11.69
CA ASP A 242 -3.03 7.41 -12.35
C ASP A 242 -2.63 8.69 -11.61
N ILE A 243 -2.47 8.58 -10.29
CA ILE A 243 -2.14 9.67 -9.39
C ILE A 243 -1.08 9.17 -8.42
N VAL A 244 -0.02 9.96 -8.24
CA VAL A 244 0.99 9.73 -7.22
C VAL A 244 0.98 10.91 -6.26
N ALA A 245 1.02 10.66 -4.96
CA ALA A 245 1.24 11.67 -3.93
C ALA A 245 2.52 11.35 -3.15
N ILE A 246 3.43 12.32 -3.05
CA ILE A 246 4.71 12.17 -2.34
C ILE A 246 4.66 13.06 -1.10
N ASN A 247 4.83 12.47 0.08
CA ASN A 247 4.92 13.18 1.35
C ASN A 247 6.11 12.65 2.15
N HIS A 248 7.28 13.24 1.89
CA HIS A 248 8.54 12.95 2.57
C HIS A 248 9.24 14.27 2.93
N GLY A 249 10.15 14.20 3.90
CA GLY A 249 10.97 15.32 4.35
C GLY A 249 11.03 15.43 5.87
N CYS A 250 10.01 14.94 6.59
CA CYS A 250 9.95 14.99 8.06
C CYS A 250 11.21 14.42 8.73
N ASN A 251 11.72 13.32 8.19
CA ASN A 251 12.85 12.60 8.79
C ASN A 251 14.22 13.03 8.26
N ASP A 252 14.27 14.00 7.35
CA ASP A 252 15.51 14.50 6.75
C ASP A 252 16.10 15.68 7.55
N GLY A 253 15.85 15.76 8.86
CA GLY A 253 16.32 16.85 9.73
C GLY A 253 17.85 16.91 9.89
N GLY A 254 18.57 15.84 9.54
CA GLY A 254 20.03 15.77 9.58
C GLY A 254 20.73 16.50 8.44
N VAL A 255 20.00 17.00 7.43
CA VAL A 255 20.56 17.73 6.29
C VAL A 255 19.81 19.04 6.07
N PRO A 256 20.49 20.11 5.59
CA PRO A 256 19.83 21.40 5.37
C PRO A 256 19.02 21.46 4.07
N ASN A 257 19.26 20.53 3.13
CA ASN A 257 18.66 20.54 1.80
C ASN A 257 18.48 19.10 1.30
N ILE A 258 17.30 18.79 0.74
CA ILE A 258 16.94 17.50 0.14
C ILE A 258 16.55 17.58 -1.34
N GLU A 259 16.66 18.76 -1.97
CA GLU A 259 16.17 19.06 -3.32
C GLU A 259 16.58 18.00 -4.35
N ASN A 260 17.89 17.69 -4.44
CA ASN A 260 18.39 16.71 -5.41
C ASN A 260 17.83 15.30 -5.16
N GLY A 261 17.75 14.88 -3.90
CA GLY A 261 17.18 13.58 -3.54
C GLY A 261 15.68 13.53 -3.84
N TYR A 262 14.96 14.61 -3.57
CA TYR A 262 13.52 14.71 -3.80
C TYR A 262 13.21 14.74 -5.30
N ARG A 263 14.00 15.47 -6.08
CA ARG A 263 13.95 15.47 -7.55
C ARG A 263 14.21 14.09 -8.14
N ASN A 264 15.16 13.33 -7.57
CA ASN A 264 15.36 11.93 -7.94
C ASN A 264 14.14 11.06 -7.63
N LEU A 265 13.51 11.24 -6.46
CA LEU A 265 12.29 10.52 -6.11
C LEU A 265 11.13 10.83 -7.08
N ILE A 266 10.96 12.10 -7.48
CA ILE A 266 9.97 12.50 -8.50
C ILE A 266 10.23 11.78 -9.83
N ARG A 267 11.49 11.75 -10.29
CA ARG A 267 11.87 11.08 -11.54
C ARG A 267 11.62 9.57 -11.49
N LEU A 268 11.91 8.92 -10.36
CA LEU A 268 11.61 7.50 -10.17
C LEU A 268 10.10 7.25 -10.18
N ALA A 269 9.31 8.11 -9.52
CA ALA A 269 7.86 8.04 -9.58
C ALA A 269 7.32 8.22 -11.01
N ARG A 270 7.86 9.17 -11.79
CA ARG A 270 7.51 9.35 -13.21
C ARG A 270 7.90 8.14 -14.05
N GLN A 271 9.09 7.58 -13.86
CA GLN A 271 9.55 6.41 -14.62
C GLN A 271 8.61 5.21 -14.43
N ARG A 272 8.16 4.98 -13.19
CA ARG A 272 7.23 3.89 -12.88
C ARG A 272 5.79 4.20 -13.25
N ASN A 273 5.42 5.48 -13.30
CA ASN A 273 4.08 5.95 -13.60
C ASN A 273 4.10 7.02 -14.71
N PRO A 274 4.34 6.61 -15.99
CA PRO A 274 4.61 7.56 -17.09
C PRO A 274 3.53 8.62 -17.26
N ASP A 275 2.26 8.25 -17.08
CA ASP A 275 1.11 9.14 -17.29
C ASP A 275 0.55 9.74 -16.00
N ALA A 276 1.11 9.44 -14.82
CA ALA A 276 0.53 9.91 -13.56
C ALA A 276 0.49 11.44 -13.45
N ALA A 277 -0.50 11.96 -12.72
CA ALA A 277 -0.37 13.26 -12.11
C ALA A 277 0.36 13.11 -10.77
N ILE A 278 1.52 13.74 -10.61
CA ILE A 278 2.37 13.61 -9.42
C ILE A 278 2.16 14.84 -8.54
N PHE A 279 1.73 14.63 -7.30
CA PHE A 279 1.48 15.67 -6.30
C PHE A 279 2.55 15.58 -5.22
N CYS A 280 3.44 16.57 -5.15
CA CYS A 280 4.48 16.67 -4.14
C CYS A 280 3.97 17.55 -3.00
N LEU A 281 3.69 16.93 -1.85
CA LEU A 281 3.22 17.63 -0.67
C LEU A 281 4.42 18.22 0.07
N VAL A 282 4.30 19.49 0.46
CA VAL A 282 5.09 20.00 1.59
C VAL A 282 4.65 19.21 2.82
N PRO A 283 5.54 18.61 3.62
CA PRO A 283 5.16 17.85 4.81
C PRO A 283 4.30 18.67 5.75
N PHE A 284 3.37 18.03 6.47
CA PHE A 284 2.46 18.77 7.36
C PHE A 284 3.20 19.59 8.43
N ALA A 285 4.36 19.10 8.89
CA ALA A 285 5.28 19.80 9.78
C ALA A 285 6.01 21.01 9.15
N GLN A 286 5.81 21.28 7.86
CA GLN A 286 6.39 22.37 7.07
C GLN A 286 7.93 22.35 6.95
N VAL A 287 8.55 21.21 7.24
CA VAL A 287 10.01 21.06 7.06
C VAL A 287 10.35 20.90 5.58
N HIS A 288 11.55 21.36 5.19
CA HIS A 288 12.06 21.25 3.82
C HIS A 288 11.19 21.85 2.71
N GLU A 289 10.24 22.74 3.05
CA GLU A 289 9.34 23.41 2.10
C GLU A 289 10.09 23.98 0.88
N ARG A 290 11.17 24.72 1.13
CA ARG A 290 12.00 25.34 0.09
C ARG A 290 12.65 24.31 -0.84
N SER A 291 13.20 23.23 -0.29
CA SER A 291 13.83 22.15 -1.05
C SER A 291 12.81 21.46 -1.97
N ILE A 292 11.59 21.23 -1.48
CA ILE A 292 10.53 20.56 -2.22
C ILE A 292 9.99 21.46 -3.32
N ARG A 293 9.76 22.75 -3.03
CA ARG A 293 9.35 23.75 -4.01
C ARG A 293 10.34 23.81 -5.18
N PHE A 294 11.64 23.93 -4.89
CA PHE A 294 12.66 23.96 -5.93
C PHE A 294 12.79 22.64 -6.69
N ALA A 295 12.61 21.49 -6.03
CA ALA A 295 12.62 20.20 -6.73
C ALA A 295 11.48 20.11 -7.76
N VAL A 296 10.27 20.55 -7.40
CA VAL A 296 9.11 20.58 -8.30
C VAL A 296 9.32 21.58 -9.44
N GLU A 297 9.76 22.81 -9.14
CA GLU A 297 10.09 23.82 -10.17
C GLU A 297 11.17 23.31 -11.13
N GLY A 298 12.21 22.66 -10.60
CA GLY A 298 13.28 22.07 -11.39
C GLY A 298 12.79 21.02 -12.38
N VAL A 299 11.94 20.09 -11.91
CA VAL A 299 11.34 19.05 -12.78
C VAL A 299 10.38 19.65 -13.82
N HIS A 300 9.64 20.70 -13.45
CA HIS A 300 8.80 21.42 -14.41
C HIS A 300 9.64 22.09 -15.51
N ASN A 301 10.75 22.73 -15.14
CA ASN A 301 11.69 23.37 -16.08
C ASN A 301 12.40 22.36 -17.00
N GLU A 302 12.46 21.08 -16.62
CA GLU A 302 12.91 19.98 -17.50
C GLU A 302 11.82 19.47 -18.46
N GLY A 303 10.58 19.93 -18.33
CA GLY A 303 9.47 19.63 -19.24
C GLY A 303 8.38 18.71 -18.68
N ASP A 304 8.47 18.24 -17.43
CA ASP A 304 7.38 17.45 -16.82
C ASP A 304 6.34 18.37 -16.16
N ALA A 305 5.39 18.83 -16.97
CA ALA A 305 4.31 19.70 -16.53
C ALA A 305 3.24 19.00 -15.67
N ARG A 306 3.33 17.68 -15.45
CA ARG A 306 2.36 16.90 -14.66
C ARG A 306 2.85 16.62 -13.23
N VAL A 307 3.77 17.45 -12.74
CA VAL A 307 4.22 17.49 -11.35
C VAL A 307 3.70 18.77 -10.69
N TYR A 308 3.03 18.62 -9.56
CA TYR A 308 2.31 19.69 -8.87
C TYR A 308 2.78 19.79 -7.43
N LEU A 309 3.15 20.99 -7.00
CA LEU A 309 3.38 21.29 -5.59
C LEU A 309 2.05 21.43 -4.87
N VAL A 310 1.95 20.84 -3.67
CA VAL A 310 0.79 20.95 -2.80
C VAL A 310 1.21 21.58 -1.47
N GLU A 311 0.76 22.82 -1.26
CA GLU A 311 0.95 23.55 -0.01
C GLU A 311 0.01 23.00 1.07
N THR A 312 0.57 22.54 2.18
CA THR A 312 -0.18 21.92 3.28
C THR A 312 -0.29 22.78 4.53
N LYS A 313 0.33 23.97 4.52
CA LYS A 313 0.30 24.90 5.65
C LYS A 313 -1.14 25.18 6.08
N GLY A 314 -1.44 24.95 7.36
CA GLY A 314 -2.75 25.20 7.94
C GLY A 314 -3.82 24.17 7.59
N TRP A 315 -3.47 23.04 6.96
CA TRP A 315 -4.43 21.94 6.74
C TRP A 315 -4.81 21.25 8.05
N ILE A 316 -3.85 21.12 8.96
CA ILE A 316 -3.99 20.53 10.28
C ILE A 316 -3.39 21.47 11.33
N ASP A 317 -3.96 21.47 12.53
CA ASP A 317 -3.43 22.14 13.71
C ASP A 317 -2.47 21.19 14.45
N PRO A 318 -1.17 21.51 14.59
CA PRO A 318 -0.21 20.62 15.25
C PRO A 318 -0.57 20.23 16.68
N LYS A 319 -1.35 21.04 17.41
CA LYS A 319 -1.74 20.73 18.80
C LYS A 319 -3.01 19.88 18.89
N ALA A 320 -3.99 20.13 18.03
CA ALA A 320 -5.28 19.45 18.10
C ALA A 320 -5.39 18.23 17.15
N ASP A 321 -4.70 18.28 16.02
CA ASP A 321 -4.83 17.31 14.93
C ASP A 321 -3.66 16.32 14.87
N THR A 322 -2.77 16.32 15.86
CA THR A 322 -1.67 15.35 15.99
C THR A 322 -1.74 14.61 17.31
N THR A 323 -1.10 13.46 17.35
CA THR A 323 -0.97 12.62 18.54
C THR A 323 0.21 13.04 19.41
N ASP A 324 1.31 13.49 18.80
CA ASP A 324 2.60 13.76 19.48
C ASP A 324 3.25 15.09 19.05
N GLY A 325 2.51 15.94 18.35
CA GLY A 325 3.03 17.18 17.74
C GLY A 325 3.49 17.01 16.29
N VAL A 326 3.61 15.77 15.78
CA VAL A 326 4.10 15.46 14.44
C VAL A 326 3.15 14.53 13.67
N HIS A 327 2.80 13.39 14.24
CA HIS A 327 1.96 12.37 13.61
C HIS A 327 0.49 12.76 13.69
N PRO A 328 -0.22 12.94 12.56
CA PRO A 328 -1.64 13.25 12.58
C PRO A 328 -2.43 12.17 13.34
N ASN A 329 -3.36 12.59 14.18
CA ASN A 329 -4.38 11.69 14.71
C ASN A 329 -5.47 11.44 13.65
N ALA A 330 -6.48 10.64 13.97
CA ALA A 330 -7.57 10.33 13.03
C ALA A 330 -8.24 11.60 12.44
N GLN A 331 -8.45 12.64 13.24
CA GLN A 331 -9.02 13.91 12.78
C GLN A 331 -8.07 14.66 11.84
N GLY A 332 -6.78 14.70 12.17
CA GLY A 332 -5.76 15.31 11.30
C GLY A 332 -5.64 14.61 9.96
N HIS A 333 -5.67 13.27 9.95
CA HIS A 333 -5.70 12.52 8.71
C HIS A 333 -6.96 12.77 7.87
N GLU A 334 -8.14 12.83 8.49
CA GLU A 334 -9.39 13.16 7.79
C GLU A 334 -9.32 14.56 7.15
N LYS A 335 -8.87 15.57 7.90
CA LYS A 335 -8.69 16.94 7.40
C LYS A 335 -7.72 16.97 6.23
N ALA A 336 -6.56 16.33 6.36
CA ALA A 336 -5.56 16.25 5.30
C ALA A 336 -6.10 15.54 4.04
N ALA A 337 -6.82 14.42 4.20
CA ALA A 337 -7.44 13.71 3.09
C ALA A 337 -8.44 14.57 2.33
N LYS A 338 -9.28 15.31 3.05
CA LYS A 338 -10.28 16.21 2.46
C LYS A 338 -9.62 17.32 1.64
N GLN A 339 -8.58 17.94 2.18
CA GLN A 339 -7.85 19.00 1.48
C GLN A 339 -7.11 18.48 0.25
N LEU A 340 -6.44 17.33 0.36
CA LEU A 340 -5.74 16.73 -0.79
C LEU A 340 -6.73 16.30 -1.87
N THR A 341 -7.85 15.69 -1.51
CA THR A 341 -8.92 15.33 -2.45
C THR A 341 -9.40 16.56 -3.22
N LYS A 342 -9.65 17.68 -2.51
CA LYS A 342 -10.04 18.95 -3.14
C LYS A 342 -8.96 19.49 -4.07
N ALA A 343 -7.70 19.46 -3.66
CA ALA A 343 -6.57 19.91 -4.47
C ALA A 343 -6.47 19.09 -5.76
N ILE A 344 -6.52 17.76 -5.66
CA ILE A 344 -6.45 16.83 -6.79
C ILE A 344 -7.63 17.05 -7.76
N ARG A 345 -8.86 17.12 -7.24
CA ARG A 345 -10.07 17.37 -8.05
C ARG A 345 -9.98 18.69 -8.82
N ARG A 346 -9.54 19.75 -8.15
CA ARG A 346 -9.34 21.07 -8.77
C ARG A 346 -8.28 21.01 -9.87
N THR A 347 -7.13 20.41 -9.60
CA THR A 347 -6.02 20.34 -10.57
C THR A 347 -6.38 19.51 -11.80
N LEU A 348 -7.07 18.39 -11.60
CA LEU A 348 -7.42 17.46 -12.67
C LEU A 348 -8.81 17.68 -13.28
N ARG A 349 -9.54 18.71 -12.81
CA ARG A 349 -10.88 19.10 -13.25
C ARG A 349 -11.90 17.93 -13.22
N ARG A 350 -11.98 17.25 -12.08
CA ARG A 350 -12.85 16.08 -11.88
C ARG A 350 -13.55 16.07 -10.54
#